data_AF-A0A8S3YES6-F1
#
_entry.id   AF-A0A8S3YES6-F1
#
_cell.length_a   1.000
_cell.length_b   1.000
_cell.length_c   1.000
_cell.angle_alpha   90.00
_cell.angle_beta   90.00
_cell.angle_gamma   90.00
#
_symmetry.space_group_name_H-M   'P 1'
#
loop_
_entity.id
_entity.type
_entity.pdbx_description
1 polymer ?
#
loop_
_entity_poly.entity_id
_entity_poly.type
_entity_poly.pdbx_seq_one_letter_code
_entity_poly.pdbx_strand_id
1 'polypeptide(L)'
;MAGNRIPMVRVSVLLVFLAMYLSTGASKRTLATNPNQCALELPHCKTYGKHINVKIIARNDLVEPNFEEEVTISSQPQSPLIYFLEQAAELNGAFNFSATYYPTLGYFIDTINGVRGFKENKTFWHIISVDRLGSLECGSSSFIPINNDIILFNFTTWAQAGFDY
;
A
#
# COMPACT_ATOMS: atom_id res chain seq x y z
N MET A 1 -69.67 17.24 14.67
CA MET A 1 -70.23 17.39 13.32
C MET A 1 -69.32 16.64 12.35
N ALA A 2 -69.92 15.72 11.57
CA ALA A 2 -69.43 14.98 10.38
C ALA A 2 -67.93 14.56 10.34
N GLY A 3 -67.52 13.29 10.31
CA GLY A 3 -68.13 12.13 9.64
C GLY A 3 -67.62 12.01 8.21
N ASN A 4 -66.67 11.10 7.95
CA ASN A 4 -66.77 10.14 6.84
C ASN A 4 -65.59 9.13 6.82
N ARG A 5 -65.96 7.84 6.87
CA ARG A 5 -65.12 6.70 6.46
C ARG A 5 -65.18 6.57 4.94
N ILE A 6 -64.08 6.19 4.31
CA ILE A 6 -64.07 5.64 2.95
C ILE A 6 -63.36 4.26 3.00
N PRO A 7 -63.96 3.19 2.45
CA PRO A 7 -63.43 1.84 2.55
C PRO A 7 -62.50 1.44 1.40
N MET A 8 -61.78 0.35 1.68
CA MET A 8 -60.99 -0.51 0.80
C MET A 8 -61.74 -0.93 -0.47
N VAL A 9 -61.08 -0.85 -1.64
CA VAL A 9 -61.45 -1.60 -2.85
C VAL A 9 -60.20 -2.29 -3.41
N ARG A 10 -60.23 -3.62 -3.40
CA ARG A 10 -59.35 -4.50 -4.19
C ARG A 10 -60.00 -4.71 -5.56
N VAL A 11 -59.28 -4.46 -6.65
CA VAL A 11 -59.57 -5.07 -7.96
C VAL A 11 -58.25 -5.39 -8.65
N SER A 12 -58.05 -6.69 -8.85
CA SER A 12 -57.05 -7.31 -9.72
C SER A 12 -57.38 -7.09 -11.20
N VAL A 13 -56.41 -7.15 -12.11
CA VAL A 13 -56.42 -7.98 -13.34
C VAL A 13 -55.06 -7.86 -14.06
N LEU A 14 -54.53 -9.02 -14.43
CA LEU A 14 -53.32 -9.30 -15.21
C LEU A 14 -53.28 -8.58 -16.57
N LEU A 15 -52.07 -8.26 -17.06
CA LEU A 15 -51.73 -8.48 -18.47
C LEU A 15 -50.22 -8.69 -18.67
N VAL A 16 -49.94 -9.81 -19.34
CA VAL A 16 -48.66 -10.42 -19.70
C VAL A 16 -48.00 -9.60 -20.82
N PHE A 17 -46.71 -9.28 -20.70
CA PHE A 17 -45.84 -9.15 -21.88
C PHE A 17 -44.45 -9.73 -21.62
N LEU A 18 -44.18 -10.75 -22.43
CA LEU A 18 -42.95 -11.48 -22.64
C LEU A 18 -41.90 -10.52 -23.26
N ALA A 19 -40.70 -10.43 -22.68
CA ALA A 19 -39.54 -9.94 -23.40
C ALA A 19 -38.26 -10.58 -22.82
N MET A 20 -37.94 -11.77 -23.33
CA MET A 20 -36.57 -12.25 -23.33
C MET A 20 -35.78 -11.36 -24.30
N TYR A 21 -34.90 -10.52 -23.78
CA TYR A 21 -33.72 -10.07 -24.52
C TYR A 21 -32.49 -10.29 -23.65
N LEU A 22 -31.68 -11.25 -24.11
CA LEU A 22 -30.30 -11.43 -23.74
C LEU A 22 -29.56 -10.11 -24.00
N SER A 23 -29.03 -9.50 -22.95
CA SER A 23 -27.75 -8.82 -23.08
C SER A 23 -26.80 -9.48 -22.09
N THR A 24 -25.79 -10.13 -22.65
CA THR A 24 -24.58 -10.54 -21.97
C THR A 24 -23.88 -9.28 -21.47
N GLY A 25 -24.32 -8.78 -20.33
CA GLY A 25 -23.51 -7.89 -19.51
C GLY A 25 -22.36 -8.72 -18.95
N ALA A 26 -21.30 -8.88 -19.74
CA ALA A 26 -19.99 -9.16 -19.17
C ALA A 26 -19.75 -8.05 -18.15
N SER A 27 -19.99 -8.34 -16.88
CA SER A 27 -19.57 -7.52 -15.77
C SER A 27 -18.07 -7.36 -15.98
N LYS A 28 -17.67 -6.19 -16.49
CA LYS A 28 -16.29 -5.74 -16.37
C LYS A 28 -16.04 -5.82 -14.88
N ARG A 29 -15.35 -6.87 -14.45
CA ARG A 29 -14.69 -6.88 -13.15
C ARG A 29 -13.80 -5.64 -13.19
N THR A 30 -14.29 -4.55 -12.62
CA THR A 30 -13.44 -3.47 -12.14
C THR A 30 -12.36 -4.19 -11.37
N LEU A 31 -11.13 -4.17 -11.91
CA LEU A 31 -9.99 -4.71 -11.21
C LEU A 31 -9.97 -3.96 -9.88
N ALA A 32 -10.38 -4.65 -8.81
CA ALA A 32 -10.42 -4.07 -7.50
C ALA A 32 -9.00 -3.58 -7.21
N THR A 33 -8.84 -2.27 -6.98
CA THR A 33 -7.62 -1.73 -6.39
C THR A 33 -7.38 -2.54 -5.12
N ASN A 34 -6.29 -3.30 -5.08
CA ASN A 34 -5.96 -4.09 -3.90
C ASN A 34 -5.87 -3.10 -2.72
N PRO A 35 -6.77 -3.18 -1.71
CA PRO A 35 -6.93 -2.11 -0.73
C PRO A 35 -5.64 -1.85 0.07
N ASN A 36 -4.75 -2.85 0.12
CA ASN A 36 -3.50 -2.85 0.86
C ASN A 36 -2.24 -2.50 0.02
N GLN A 37 -2.37 -2.16 -1.27
CA GLN A 37 -1.24 -1.86 -2.19
C GLN A 37 -0.19 -2.98 -2.32
N CYS A 38 -0.44 -4.16 -1.74
CA CYS A 38 0.40 -5.32 -1.87
C CYS A 38 0.04 -6.04 -3.15
N ALA A 39 0.89 -5.92 -4.18
CA ALA A 39 0.71 -6.65 -5.42
C ALA A 39 1.78 -7.74 -5.49
N LEU A 40 1.34 -9.01 -5.39
CA LEU A 40 2.20 -10.16 -5.70
C LEU A 40 2.39 -10.33 -7.22
N GLU A 41 1.52 -9.72 -8.02
CA GLU A 41 1.60 -9.73 -9.48
C GLU A 41 2.03 -8.35 -9.98
N LEU A 42 3.26 -8.27 -10.48
CA LEU A 42 3.68 -7.14 -11.30
C LEU A 42 2.84 -7.15 -12.58
N PRO A 43 2.22 -6.02 -12.98
CA PRO A 43 1.56 -5.95 -14.27
C PRO A 43 2.57 -6.34 -15.36
N HIS A 44 2.20 -7.32 -16.19
CA HIS A 44 3.01 -7.77 -17.32
C HIS A 44 3.57 -6.58 -18.09
N CYS A 45 4.88 -6.61 -18.34
CA CYS A 45 5.65 -5.56 -19.00
C CYS A 45 4.99 -5.10 -20.30
N LYS A 46 4.15 -4.06 -20.25
CA LYS A 46 3.61 -3.39 -21.45
C LYS A 46 2.89 -2.06 -21.20
N THR A 47 2.67 -1.65 -19.96
CA THR A 47 2.21 -0.29 -19.66
C THR A 47 3.12 0.32 -18.61
N TYR A 48 3.85 1.38 -18.97
CA TYR A 48 4.52 2.23 -17.99
C TYR A 48 3.46 2.66 -16.96
N GLY A 49 3.70 2.34 -15.69
CA GLY A 49 2.85 2.80 -14.60
C GLY A 49 2.72 4.32 -14.64
N LYS A 50 1.62 4.86 -14.11
CA LYS A 50 1.49 6.32 -13.97
C LYS A 50 2.72 6.86 -13.25
N HIS A 51 3.24 8.00 -13.68
CA HIS A 51 4.31 8.65 -12.96
C HIS A 51 3.76 9.17 -11.63
N ILE A 52 4.46 8.85 -10.55
CA ILE A 52 4.07 9.17 -9.18
C ILE A 52 5.21 9.85 -8.43
N ASN A 53 4.84 10.62 -7.42
CA ASN A 53 5.74 11.16 -6.42
C ASN A 53 5.62 10.31 -5.15
N VAL A 54 6.73 10.03 -4.50
CA VAL A 54 6.77 9.30 -3.22
C VAL A 54 7.77 9.99 -2.32
N LYS A 55 7.41 10.15 -1.04
CA LYS A 55 8.35 10.62 -0.02
C LYS A 55 8.78 9.45 0.85
N ILE A 56 10.10 9.23 0.93
CA ILE A 56 10.72 8.26 1.83
C ILE A 56 11.30 9.02 3.02
N ILE A 57 10.98 8.56 4.22
CA ILE A 57 11.56 9.05 5.48
C ILE A 57 12.29 7.86 6.11
N ALA A 58 13.57 8.02 6.45
CA ALA A 58 14.31 7.07 7.26
C ALA A 58 14.64 7.69 8.61
N ARG A 59 14.16 7.07 9.69
CA ARG A 59 14.31 7.58 11.05
C ARG A 59 14.98 6.56 11.95
N ASN A 60 15.98 7.01 12.69
CA ASN A 60 16.60 6.28 13.77
C ASN A 60 16.72 7.16 15.02
N ASP A 61 15.79 6.99 15.94
CA ASP A 61 15.84 7.59 17.28
C ASP A 61 16.25 6.58 18.37
N LEU A 62 16.52 5.33 17.98
CA LEU A 62 16.74 4.22 18.91
C LEU A 62 18.20 4.07 19.34
N VAL A 63 19.15 4.27 18.42
CA VAL A 63 20.59 4.09 18.65
C VAL A 63 21.39 5.22 18.02
N GLU A 64 22.56 5.55 18.57
CA GLU A 64 23.47 6.51 17.95
C GLU A 64 24.15 5.91 16.69
N PRO A 65 24.39 6.70 15.63
CA PRO A 65 23.99 8.10 15.48
C PRO A 65 22.49 8.23 15.22
N ASN A 66 21.83 9.14 15.94
CA ASN A 66 20.44 9.49 15.63
C ASN A 66 20.34 10.26 14.31
N PHE A 67 19.31 9.97 13.51
CA PHE A 67 19.06 10.69 12.26
C PHE A 67 17.61 10.61 11.79
N GLU A 68 17.22 11.59 10.98
CA GLU A 68 16.01 11.58 10.18
C GLU A 68 16.36 12.14 8.79
N GLU A 69 16.25 11.29 7.77
CA GLU A 69 16.52 11.65 6.39
C GLU A 69 15.25 11.55 5.56
N GLU A 70 14.93 12.63 4.84
CA GLU A 70 13.77 12.70 3.95
C GLU A 70 14.21 12.85 2.49
N VAL A 71 13.65 12.02 1.61
CA VAL A 71 13.88 12.11 0.17
C VAL A 71 12.54 12.10 -0.55
N THR A 72 12.30 13.11 -1.38
CA THR A 72 11.13 13.15 -2.27
C THR A 72 11.53 12.73 -3.67
N ILE A 73 11.05 11.57 -4.09
CA ILE A 73 11.25 11.01 -5.43
C ILE A 73 10.07 11.47 -6.28
N SER A 74 10.36 12.25 -7.33
CA SER A 74 9.32 12.88 -8.16
C SER A 74 9.24 12.26 -9.55
N SER A 75 8.02 12.14 -10.07
CA SER A 75 7.73 11.77 -11.45
C SER A 75 8.42 10.47 -11.90
N GLN A 76 8.39 9.43 -11.05
CA GLN A 76 8.90 8.10 -11.39
C GLN A 76 7.76 7.14 -11.76
N PRO A 77 7.99 6.18 -12.68
CA PRO A 77 6.97 5.20 -13.01
C PRO A 77 6.56 4.42 -11.75
N GLN A 78 5.26 4.21 -11.57
CA GLN A 78 4.75 3.38 -10.48
C GLN A 78 5.35 1.97 -10.57
N SER A 79 6.07 1.61 -9.52
CA SER A 79 6.91 0.41 -9.38
C SER A 79 6.89 -0.05 -7.91
N PRO A 80 7.40 -1.25 -7.58
CA PRO A 80 7.58 -1.66 -6.19
C PRO A 80 8.42 -0.67 -5.36
N LEU A 81 8.14 -0.59 -4.06
CA LEU A 81 8.82 0.33 -3.14
C LEU A 81 10.34 0.21 -3.15
N ILE A 82 10.89 -1.00 -3.36
CA ILE A 82 12.34 -1.21 -3.45
C ILE A 82 12.99 -0.35 -4.55
N TYR A 83 12.32 -0.13 -5.68
CA TYR A 83 12.80 0.78 -6.73
C TYR A 83 12.89 2.23 -6.23
N PHE A 84 11.93 2.68 -5.40
CA PHE A 84 12.00 4.03 -4.84
C PHE A 84 13.11 4.19 -3.81
N LEU A 85 13.54 3.11 -3.12
CA LEU A 85 14.72 3.15 -2.26
C LEU A 85 16.01 3.31 -3.09
N GLU A 86 16.10 2.61 -4.24
CA GLU A 86 17.21 2.79 -5.18
C GLU A 86 17.27 4.26 -5.66
N GLN A 87 16.12 4.82 -6.06
CA GLN A 87 16.04 6.23 -6.46
C GLN A 87 16.37 7.20 -5.32
N ALA A 88 16.00 6.89 -4.07
CA ALA A 88 16.37 7.71 -2.93
C ALA A 88 17.90 7.74 -2.72
N ALA A 89 18.56 6.59 -2.87
CA ALA A 89 20.02 6.48 -2.76
C ALA A 89 20.76 7.17 -3.90
N GLU A 90 20.18 7.19 -5.11
CA GLU A 90 20.74 7.94 -6.24
C GLU A 90 20.61 9.47 -6.07
N LEU A 91 19.48 9.93 -5.50
CA LEU A 91 19.17 11.36 -5.37
C LEU A 91 19.80 12.03 -4.15
N ASN A 92 19.95 11.30 -3.04
CA ASN A 92 20.49 11.85 -1.80
C ASN A 92 21.71 11.02 -1.35
N GLY A 93 22.91 11.60 -1.45
CA GLY A 93 24.15 10.94 -1.02
C GLY A 93 24.24 10.65 0.49
N ALA A 94 23.36 11.23 1.31
CA ALA A 94 23.23 10.88 2.73
C ALA A 94 22.31 9.66 2.96
N PHE A 95 21.45 9.32 1.98
CA PHE A 95 20.60 8.14 2.04
C PHE A 95 21.32 6.96 1.37
N ASN A 96 21.55 5.89 2.12
CA ASN A 96 22.04 4.63 1.58
C ASN A 96 21.38 3.46 2.33
N PHE A 97 21.21 2.33 1.66
CA PHE A 97 20.63 1.14 2.26
C PHE A 97 21.32 -0.12 1.77
N SER A 98 21.17 -1.21 2.53
CA SER A 98 21.53 -2.55 2.06
C SER A 98 20.36 -3.49 2.26
N ALA A 99 20.23 -4.49 1.40
CA ALA A 99 19.17 -5.46 1.47
C ALA A 99 19.65 -6.87 1.14
N THR A 100 19.00 -7.86 1.75
CA THR A 100 19.20 -9.28 1.49
C THR A 100 18.01 -9.82 0.73
N TYR A 101 18.25 -10.49 -0.39
CA TYR A 101 17.19 -11.12 -1.18
C TYR A 101 16.84 -12.50 -0.61
N TYR A 102 15.55 -12.71 -0.35
CA TYR A 102 14.97 -14.00 0.02
C TYR A 102 14.01 -14.46 -1.07
N PRO A 103 14.19 -15.66 -1.67
CA PRO A 103 13.41 -16.11 -2.82
C PRO A 103 11.88 -16.05 -2.67
N THR A 104 11.35 -16.18 -1.46
CA THR A 104 9.90 -16.20 -1.18
C THR A 104 9.36 -14.88 -0.63
N LEU A 105 10.23 -13.97 -0.16
CA LEU A 105 9.83 -12.73 0.52
C LEU A 105 10.25 -11.47 -0.24
N GLY A 106 11.18 -11.59 -1.19
CA GLY A 106 11.83 -10.48 -1.84
C GLY A 106 12.98 -9.90 -1.01
N TYR A 107 13.26 -8.62 -1.21
CA TYR A 107 14.31 -7.90 -0.51
C TYR A 107 13.89 -7.51 0.91
N PHE A 108 14.65 -7.96 1.89
CA PHE A 108 14.59 -7.50 3.27
C PHE A 108 15.60 -6.38 3.47
N ILE A 109 15.20 -5.26 4.08
CA ILE A 109 16.08 -4.11 4.30
C ILE A 109 16.90 -4.35 5.58
N ASP A 110 18.20 -4.59 5.40
CA ASP A 110 19.12 -4.90 6.50
C ASP A 110 19.57 -3.61 7.21
N THR A 111 19.92 -2.60 6.42
CA THR A 111 20.50 -1.34 6.91
C THR A 111 19.96 -0.13 6.18
N ILE A 112 19.88 1.00 6.88
CA ILE A 112 19.77 2.33 6.28
C ILE A 112 20.78 3.23 7.01
N ASN A 113 21.58 3.98 6.25
CA ASN A 113 22.62 4.89 6.72
C ASN A 113 23.58 4.24 7.75
N GLY A 114 23.91 2.97 7.52
CA GLY A 114 24.84 2.20 8.36
C GLY A 114 24.21 1.60 9.63
N VAL A 115 22.95 1.92 9.96
CA VAL A 115 22.25 1.34 11.12
C VAL A 115 21.54 0.05 10.71
N ARG A 116 21.90 -1.05 11.38
CA ARG A 116 21.50 -2.42 11.05
C ARG A 116 20.51 -2.99 12.05
N GLY A 117 19.51 -3.71 11.55
CA GLY A 117 18.65 -4.57 12.38
C GLY A 117 19.37 -5.84 12.83
N PHE A 118 19.23 -6.21 14.10
CA PHE A 118 19.81 -7.41 14.69
C PHE A 118 18.75 -8.27 15.37
N LYS A 119 18.81 -9.58 15.12
CA LYS A 119 17.91 -10.56 15.72
C LYS A 119 18.09 -10.64 17.24
N GLU A 120 19.33 -10.61 17.70
CA GLU A 120 19.71 -10.69 19.12
C GLU A 120 19.10 -9.54 19.92
N ASN A 121 19.10 -8.35 19.33
CA ASN A 121 18.54 -7.14 19.93
C ASN A 121 17.06 -6.94 19.58
N LYS A 122 16.45 -7.86 18.82
CA LYS A 122 15.08 -7.74 18.28
C LYS A 122 14.84 -6.39 17.58
N THR A 123 15.83 -5.89 16.82
CA THR A 123 15.78 -4.60 16.12
C THR A 123 15.64 -4.79 14.61
N PHE A 124 14.92 -3.88 13.96
CA PHE A 124 14.67 -3.95 12.51
C PHE A 124 14.19 -2.60 11.96
N TRP A 125 14.18 -2.47 10.63
CA TRP A 125 13.58 -1.35 9.92
C TRP A 125 12.10 -1.63 9.66
N HIS A 126 11.23 -0.98 10.43
CA HIS A 126 9.78 -1.10 10.30
C HIS A 126 9.26 -0.17 9.22
N ILE A 127 8.51 -0.71 8.25
CA ILE A 127 7.95 0.05 7.13
C ILE A 127 6.51 0.43 7.42
N ILE A 128 6.23 1.74 7.41
CA ILE A 128 4.96 2.33 7.83
C ILE A 128 4.47 3.25 6.71
N SER A 129 3.19 3.12 6.35
CA SER A 129 2.51 4.16 5.56
C SER A 129 2.00 5.23 6.52
N VAL A 130 2.53 6.45 6.39
CA VAL A 130 2.17 7.55 7.28
C VAL A 130 0.71 7.96 7.05
N ASP A 131 0.29 8.07 5.79
CA ASP A 131 -1.06 8.52 5.44
C ASP A 131 -2.14 7.50 5.81
N ARG A 132 -1.78 6.21 5.82
CA ARG A 132 -2.68 5.11 6.20
C ARG A 132 -2.51 4.67 7.64
N LEU A 133 -1.64 5.35 8.40
CA LEU A 133 -1.40 5.18 9.82
C LEU A 133 -1.18 3.73 10.24
N GLY A 134 -0.35 2.99 9.50
CA GLY A 134 -0.17 1.56 9.76
C GLY A 134 1.07 0.94 9.15
N SER A 135 1.50 -0.15 9.77
CA SER A 135 2.49 -1.08 9.23
C SER A 135 2.06 -1.56 7.85
N LEU A 136 3.02 -1.68 6.93
CA LEU A 136 2.72 -2.31 5.65
C LEU A 136 2.44 -3.81 5.84
N GLU A 137 1.44 -4.32 5.13
CA GLU A 137 1.07 -5.75 5.15
C GLU A 137 2.05 -6.64 4.35
N CYS A 138 2.95 -6.03 3.58
CA CYS A 138 3.95 -6.70 2.76
C CYS A 138 5.27 -5.90 2.71
N GLY A 139 6.33 -6.57 2.26
CA GLY A 139 7.67 -5.99 2.14
C GLY A 139 7.82 -5.03 0.96
N SER A 140 9.00 -4.40 0.89
CA SER A 140 9.35 -3.38 -0.12
C SER A 140 9.32 -3.91 -1.56
N SER A 141 9.47 -5.21 -1.76
CA SER A 141 9.41 -5.84 -3.09
C SER A 141 7.99 -6.03 -3.63
N SER A 142 6.97 -5.96 -2.78
CA SER A 142 5.57 -6.23 -3.15
C SER A 142 4.64 -5.04 -2.91
N PHE A 143 5.03 -4.09 -2.06
CA PHE A 143 4.27 -2.86 -1.87
C PHE A 143 4.42 -1.96 -3.09
N ILE A 144 3.29 -1.51 -3.65
CA ILE A 144 3.23 -0.58 -4.79
C ILE A 144 2.74 0.79 -4.29
N PRO A 145 3.62 1.78 -4.09
CA PRO A 145 3.22 3.13 -3.71
C PRO A 145 2.25 3.75 -4.72
N ILE A 146 1.39 4.64 -4.24
CA ILE A 146 0.56 5.53 -5.06
C ILE A 146 1.08 6.96 -4.97
N ASN A 147 0.54 7.83 -5.84
CA ASN A 147 1.00 9.21 -5.90
C ASN A 147 0.83 9.94 -4.57
N ASN A 148 1.91 10.58 -4.14
CA ASN A 148 2.10 11.31 -2.90
C ASN A 148 2.13 10.46 -1.62
N ASP A 149 2.29 9.14 -1.72
CA ASP A 149 2.50 8.32 -0.52
C ASP A 149 3.72 8.79 0.27
N ILE A 150 3.56 8.85 1.60
CA ILE A 150 4.66 9.05 2.54
C ILE A 150 4.95 7.72 3.24
N ILE A 151 6.16 7.19 3.02
CA ILE A 151 6.61 5.92 3.57
C ILE A 151 7.73 6.18 4.58
N LEU A 152 7.50 5.76 5.82
CA LEU A 152 8.47 5.83 6.90
C LEU A 152 9.13 4.46 7.11
N PHE A 153 10.45 4.45 7.04
CA PHE A 153 11.32 3.40 7.55
C PHE A 153 11.78 3.82 8.94
N ASN A 154 11.19 3.23 9.97
CA ASN A 154 11.52 3.54 11.36
C ASN A 154 12.39 2.43 11.96
N PHE A 155 13.59 2.76 12.43
CA PHE A 155 14.42 1.81 13.14
C PHE A 155 13.87 1.61 14.55
N THR A 156 13.49 0.37 14.88
CA THR A 156 12.73 0.09 16.10
C THR A 156 12.97 -1.33 16.61
N THR A 157 12.41 -1.65 17.78
CA THR A 157 12.40 -3.00 18.34
C THR A 157 11.07 -3.71 18.05
N TRP A 158 11.05 -5.05 18.15
CA TRP A 158 9.81 -5.82 18.04
C TRP A 158 8.76 -5.37 19.05
N ALA A 159 9.15 -5.13 20.30
CA ALA A 159 8.25 -4.67 21.36
C ALA A 159 7.64 -3.30 21.05
N GLN A 160 8.45 -2.33 20.61
CA GLN A 160 7.96 -1.00 20.23
C GLN A 160 7.03 -1.03 19.01
N ALA A 161 7.25 -1.98 18.10
CA ALA A 161 6.41 -2.18 16.92
C ALA A 161 5.18 -3.09 17.17
N GLY A 162 5.02 -3.64 18.38
CA GLY A 162 3.89 -4.51 18.72
C GLY A 162 4.01 -5.97 18.28
N PHE A 163 5.24 -6.47 18.08
CA PHE A 163 5.57 -7.83 17.65
C PHE A 163 6.29 -8.68 18.72
N ASP A 164 6.17 -8.34 20.01
CA ASP A 164 6.71 -9.21 21.07
C ASP A 164 5.71 -10.34 21.37
N TYR A 165 6.10 -11.56 21.00
CA TYR A 165 5.36 -12.80 21.25
C TYR A 165 6.08 -13.65 22.30
#